data_AF-A0A430RKF3-F1
#
_entry.id   AF-A0A430RKF3-F1
#
_cell.length_a   1.000
_cell.length_b   1.000
_cell.length_c   1.000
_cell.angle_alpha   90.00
_cell.angle_beta   90.00
_cell.angle_gamma   90.00
#
_symmetry.space_group_name_H-M   'P 1'
#
loop_
_entity.id
_entity.type
_entity.pdbx_description
1 polymer ?
#
loop_
_entity_poly.entity_id
_entity_poly.type
_entity_poly.pdbx_seq_one_letter_code
_entity_poly.pdbx_strand_id
1 'polypeptide(L)'
;RKTLGRDKRRIFRRFLKELEAGGRPQMVVVGGPATGKGVLLAALSRALSALPGKEPFLLNLGGELAQALVPLAEGLGIGEEVRSLLAQLSPTQPYILQGALEHEVLALLARGLNREGRPLLLRAEAEGTLEGLPLRGPDGAQRGLAAWLEPFLKALTIPYVAALSEPPPTLPF
;
A
#
# COMPACT_ATOMS: atom_id res chain seq x y z
N ARG A 1 -26.81 3.34 -0.75
CA ARG A 1 -25.85 4.00 0.18
C ARG A 1 -25.49 3.00 1.30
N LYS A 2 -24.28 2.42 1.31
CA LYS A 2 -23.82 1.61 2.47
C LYS A 2 -23.27 2.57 3.53
N THR A 3 -23.86 2.57 4.72
CA THR A 3 -23.49 3.47 5.82
C THR A 3 -22.24 2.96 6.54
N LEU A 4 -21.28 3.82 6.84
CA LEU A 4 -20.07 3.48 7.61
C LEU A 4 -20.45 3.15 9.06
N GLY A 5 -20.01 1.98 9.55
CA GLY A 5 -20.09 1.61 10.97
C GLY A 5 -19.28 2.55 11.88
N ARG A 6 -19.56 2.53 13.19
CA ARG A 6 -19.06 3.49 14.19
C ARG A 6 -17.54 3.69 14.16
N ASP A 7 -16.76 2.61 14.20
CA ASP A 7 -15.28 2.69 14.21
C ASP A 7 -14.70 3.25 12.91
N LYS A 8 -15.26 2.86 11.78
CA LYS A 8 -14.84 3.37 10.46
C LYS A 8 -15.16 4.85 10.31
N ARG A 9 -16.29 5.27 10.88
CA ARG A 9 -16.70 6.68 10.92
C ARG A 9 -15.75 7.52 11.78
N ARG A 10 -15.16 6.93 12.83
CA ARG A 10 -14.11 7.56 13.64
C ARG A 10 -12.81 7.71 12.84
N ILE A 11 -12.35 6.64 12.19
CA ILE A 11 -11.14 6.66 11.34
C ILE A 11 -11.30 7.69 10.21
N PHE A 12 -12.42 7.63 9.47
CA PHE A 12 -12.74 8.57 8.40
C PHE A 12 -12.65 10.04 8.87
N ARG A 13 -13.33 10.36 9.98
CA ARG A 13 -13.34 11.74 10.53
C ARG A 13 -11.98 12.17 11.03
N ARG A 14 -11.25 11.28 11.72
CA ARG A 14 -9.90 11.58 12.22
C ARG A 14 -8.95 11.89 11.06
N PHE A 15 -8.96 11.06 10.03
CA PHE A 15 -8.09 11.22 8.85
C PHE A 15 -8.34 12.55 8.16
N LEU A 16 -9.60 12.88 7.84
CA LEU A 16 -9.91 14.15 7.17
C LEU A 16 -9.60 15.36 8.03
N LYS A 17 -9.96 15.33 9.33
CA LYS A 17 -9.67 16.43 10.25
C LYS A 17 -8.17 16.73 10.34
N GLU A 18 -7.34 15.68 10.44
CA GLU A 18 -5.90 15.83 10.54
C GLU A 18 -5.28 16.33 9.22
N LEU A 19 -5.80 15.87 8.08
CA LEU A 19 -5.41 16.34 6.76
C LEU A 19 -5.78 17.82 6.54
N GLU A 20 -6.99 18.23 6.93
CA GLU A 20 -7.48 19.61 6.89
C GLU A 20 -6.63 20.54 7.76
N ALA A 21 -6.11 20.04 8.89
CA ALA A 21 -5.18 20.75 9.75
C ALA A 21 -3.74 20.84 9.19
N GLY A 22 -3.51 20.38 7.96
CA GLY A 22 -2.18 20.35 7.32
C GLY A 22 -1.28 19.21 7.79
N GLY A 23 -1.83 18.28 8.59
CA GLY A 23 -1.12 17.10 9.05
C GLY A 23 -0.91 16.06 7.95
N ARG A 24 -0.20 14.98 8.32
CA ARG A 24 0.10 13.85 7.44
C ARG A 24 -0.38 12.56 8.10
N PRO A 25 -1.70 12.36 8.22
CA PRO A 25 -2.24 11.20 8.91
C PRO A 25 -1.79 9.90 8.24
N GLN A 26 -1.25 8.99 9.04
CA GLN A 26 -0.81 7.67 8.62
C GLN A 26 -1.55 6.64 9.47
N MET A 27 -2.47 5.89 8.86
CA MET A 27 -3.36 5.00 9.60
C MET A 27 -3.36 3.60 8.99
N VAL A 28 -3.20 2.59 9.85
CA VAL A 28 -3.41 1.19 9.48
C VAL A 28 -4.76 0.76 10.02
N VAL A 29 -5.52 0.00 9.23
CA VAL A 29 -6.81 -0.57 9.61
C VAL A 29 -6.78 -2.06 9.30
N VAL A 30 -6.80 -2.88 10.35
CA VAL A 30 -6.76 -4.34 10.23
C VAL A 30 -8.17 -4.91 10.39
N GLY A 31 -8.49 -5.95 9.63
CA GLY A 31 -9.69 -6.76 9.86
C GLY A 31 -9.86 -7.85 8.81
N GLY A 32 -10.67 -8.86 9.08
CA GLY A 32 -10.91 -9.96 8.12
C GLY A 32 -11.71 -9.55 6.87
N PRO A 33 -12.06 -10.53 6.01
CA PRO A 33 -12.98 -10.33 4.88
C PRO A 33 -14.33 -9.75 5.33
N ALA A 34 -15.02 -9.03 4.43
CA ALA A 34 -16.34 -8.43 4.67
C ALA A 34 -16.46 -7.44 5.85
N THR A 35 -15.36 -7.08 6.51
CA THR A 35 -15.35 -6.11 7.62
C THR A 35 -15.60 -4.67 7.20
N GLY A 36 -15.87 -4.38 5.92
CA GLY A 36 -16.22 -3.04 5.43
C GLY A 36 -15.02 -2.10 5.21
N LYS A 37 -13.80 -2.62 5.14
CA LYS A 37 -12.58 -1.87 4.78
C LYS A 37 -12.72 -1.16 3.41
N GLY A 38 -13.25 -1.87 2.41
CA GLY A 38 -13.51 -1.28 1.09
C GLY A 38 -14.52 -0.14 1.11
N VAL A 39 -15.49 -0.16 2.02
CA VAL A 39 -16.46 0.94 2.18
C VAL A 39 -15.79 2.18 2.76
N LEU A 40 -14.85 2.01 3.70
CA LEU A 40 -14.03 3.10 4.24
C LEU A 40 -13.18 3.74 3.15
N LEU A 41 -12.39 2.95 2.42
CA LEU A 41 -11.51 3.47 1.37
C LEU A 41 -12.32 4.16 0.25
N ALA A 42 -13.45 3.59 -0.17
CA ALA A 42 -14.31 4.23 -1.16
C ALA A 42 -14.91 5.56 -0.67
N ALA A 43 -15.20 5.69 0.63
CA ALA A 43 -15.67 6.94 1.21
C ALA A 43 -14.55 7.99 1.29
N LEU A 44 -13.34 7.59 1.70
CA LEU A 44 -12.17 8.46 1.72
C LEU A 44 -11.81 8.92 0.31
N SER A 45 -11.79 8.01 -0.67
CA SER A 45 -11.52 8.35 -2.07
C SER A 45 -12.44 9.45 -2.57
N ARG A 46 -13.76 9.29 -2.44
CA ARG A 46 -14.72 10.34 -2.83
C ARG A 46 -14.51 11.67 -2.11
N ALA A 47 -14.18 11.64 -0.82
CA ALA A 47 -13.96 12.85 -0.03
C ALA A 47 -12.67 13.57 -0.47
N LEU A 48 -11.59 12.82 -0.72
CA LEU A 48 -10.31 13.35 -1.15
C LEU A 48 -10.34 13.88 -2.58
N SER A 49 -11.03 13.19 -3.49
CA SER A 49 -11.22 13.65 -4.87
C SER A 49 -12.04 14.95 -4.98
N ALA A 50 -12.85 15.25 -3.95
CA ALA A 50 -13.56 16.53 -3.89
C ALA A 50 -12.67 17.70 -3.41
N LEU A 51 -11.46 17.41 -2.90
CA LEU A 51 -10.52 18.41 -2.43
C LEU A 51 -9.46 18.70 -3.52
N PRO A 52 -9.26 19.97 -3.92
CA PRO A 52 -8.27 20.33 -4.94
C PRO A 52 -6.86 19.85 -4.59
N GLY A 53 -6.20 19.17 -5.53
CA GLY A 53 -4.84 18.68 -5.37
C GLY A 53 -4.67 17.53 -4.36
N LYS A 54 -5.77 16.91 -3.90
CA LYS A 54 -5.75 15.78 -2.96
C LYS A 54 -6.25 14.47 -3.54
N GLU A 55 -6.40 14.40 -4.86
CA GLU A 55 -6.77 13.16 -5.56
C GLU A 55 -5.84 12.02 -5.10
N PRO A 56 -6.36 10.96 -4.47
CA PRO A 56 -5.51 9.94 -3.88
C PRO A 56 -4.96 8.97 -4.92
N PHE A 57 -3.82 8.35 -4.62
CA PHE A 57 -3.45 7.10 -5.25
C PHE A 57 -4.27 5.96 -4.66
N LEU A 58 -4.86 5.13 -5.52
CA LEU A 58 -5.58 3.93 -5.11
C LEU A 58 -4.71 2.73 -5.43
N LEU A 59 -4.36 1.93 -4.42
CA LEU A 59 -3.57 0.73 -4.60
C LEU A 59 -4.28 -0.47 -3.97
N ASN A 60 -4.70 -1.43 -4.80
CA ASN A 60 -5.31 -2.68 -4.34
C ASN A 60 -4.34 -3.83 -4.62
N LEU A 61 -3.93 -4.53 -3.58
CA LEU A 61 -2.92 -5.59 -3.62
C LEU A 61 -3.53 -6.90 -3.15
N GLY A 62 -3.40 -7.93 -3.98
CA GLY A 62 -3.84 -9.30 -3.72
C GLY A 62 -3.67 -10.14 -4.98
N GLY A 63 -3.38 -11.43 -4.83
CA GLY A 63 -2.99 -12.27 -5.97
C GLY A 63 -1.68 -11.78 -6.59
N GLU A 64 -1.65 -11.58 -7.91
CA GLU A 64 -0.45 -11.09 -8.61
C GLU A 64 -0.29 -9.58 -8.47
N LEU A 65 0.71 -9.16 -7.68
CA LEU A 65 0.91 -7.76 -7.31
C LEU A 65 1.45 -6.91 -8.45
N ALA A 66 2.20 -7.47 -9.40
CA ALA A 66 2.78 -6.72 -10.52
C ALA A 66 1.69 -5.98 -11.33
N GLN A 67 0.49 -6.56 -11.43
CA GLN A 67 -0.66 -5.96 -12.12
C GLN A 67 -1.11 -4.61 -11.53
N ALA A 68 -0.86 -4.39 -10.24
CA ALA A 68 -1.22 -3.14 -9.56
C ALA A 68 0.00 -2.23 -9.36
N LEU A 69 1.18 -2.79 -9.10
CA LEU A 69 2.40 -2.02 -8.87
C LEU A 69 2.92 -1.34 -10.14
N VAL A 70 2.83 -2.00 -11.28
CA VAL A 70 3.34 -1.48 -12.55
C VAL A 70 2.57 -0.24 -13.03
N PRO A 71 1.22 -0.22 -13.10
CA PRO A 71 0.48 0.99 -13.45
C PRO A 71 0.72 2.15 -12.48
N LEU A 72 0.89 1.85 -11.18
CA LEU A 72 1.27 2.88 -10.20
C LEU A 72 2.65 3.45 -10.53
N ALA A 73 3.64 2.60 -10.79
CA ALA A 73 5.00 3.02 -11.12
C ALA A 73 5.03 3.90 -12.39
N GLU A 74 4.25 3.54 -13.41
CA GLU A 74 4.09 4.34 -14.63
C GLU A 74 3.50 5.72 -14.33
N GLY A 75 2.43 5.78 -13.52
CA GLY A 75 1.85 7.03 -13.07
C GLY A 75 2.78 7.90 -12.22
N LEU A 76 3.81 7.29 -11.62
CA LEU A 76 4.88 7.97 -10.87
C LEU A 76 6.11 8.29 -11.74
N GLY A 77 6.12 7.92 -13.02
CA GLY A 77 7.25 8.12 -13.92
C GLY A 77 8.50 7.29 -13.58
N ILE A 78 8.32 6.12 -12.95
CA ILE A 78 9.38 5.16 -12.58
C ILE A 78 9.07 3.74 -13.09
N GLY A 79 8.23 3.66 -14.13
CA GLY A 79 7.71 2.38 -14.64
C GLY A 79 8.80 1.49 -15.23
N GLU A 80 9.78 2.06 -15.93
CA GLU A 80 10.87 1.30 -16.54
C GLU A 80 11.79 0.67 -15.49
N GLU A 81 12.15 1.43 -14.44
CA GLU A 81 12.98 0.95 -13.34
C GLU A 81 12.30 -0.18 -12.57
N VAL A 82 11.00 -0.02 -12.28
CA VAL A 82 10.22 -1.09 -11.62
C VAL A 82 10.14 -2.33 -12.50
N ARG A 83 9.82 -2.19 -13.80
CA ARG A 83 9.78 -3.33 -14.73
C ARG A 83 11.14 -4.02 -14.86
N SER A 84 12.22 -3.26 -14.87
CA SER A 84 13.59 -3.80 -14.93
C SER A 84 13.93 -4.63 -13.70
N LEU A 85 13.51 -4.21 -12.51
CA LEU A 85 13.70 -5.00 -11.28
C LEU A 85 12.83 -6.26 -11.27
N LEU A 86 11.56 -6.14 -11.66
CA LEU A 86 10.65 -7.29 -11.73
C LEU A 86 11.15 -8.34 -12.73
N ALA A 87 11.69 -7.92 -13.88
CA ALA A 87 12.25 -8.83 -14.88
C ALA A 87 13.49 -9.62 -14.40
N GLN A 88 14.15 -9.17 -13.32
CA GLN A 88 15.26 -9.89 -12.70
C GLN A 88 14.79 -10.98 -11.73
N LEU A 89 13.50 -11.01 -11.36
CA LEU A 89 12.96 -12.05 -10.51
C LEU A 89 12.97 -13.39 -11.23
N SER A 90 13.63 -14.37 -10.62
CA SER A 90 13.71 -15.73 -11.12
C SER A 90 13.39 -16.75 -10.02
N PRO A 91 12.75 -17.89 -10.33
CA PRO A 91 12.56 -18.98 -9.39
C PRO A 91 13.86 -19.69 -9.00
N THR A 92 14.92 -19.57 -9.81
CA THR A 92 16.20 -20.29 -9.60
C THR A 92 17.24 -19.51 -8.80
N GLN A 93 17.02 -18.23 -8.55
CA GLN A 93 17.96 -17.40 -7.76
C GLN A 93 17.82 -17.64 -6.25
N PRO A 94 18.88 -17.36 -5.48
CA PRO A 94 18.82 -17.35 -4.01
C PRO A 94 17.68 -16.47 -3.47
N TYR A 95 16.98 -16.95 -2.44
CA TYR A 95 15.84 -16.24 -1.83
C TYR A 95 16.19 -14.87 -1.27
N ILE A 96 17.41 -14.69 -0.77
CA ILE A 96 17.91 -13.39 -0.30
C ILE A 96 17.95 -12.37 -1.46
N LEU A 97 18.34 -12.80 -2.67
CA LEU A 97 18.34 -11.93 -3.85
C LEU A 97 16.92 -11.58 -4.31
N GLN A 98 15.97 -12.55 -4.27
CA GLN A 98 14.54 -12.27 -4.50
C GLN A 98 14.04 -11.18 -3.55
N GLY A 99 14.25 -11.38 -2.25
CA GLY A 99 13.82 -10.43 -1.22
C GLY A 99 14.47 -9.05 -1.35
N ALA A 100 15.73 -8.99 -1.76
CA ALA A 100 16.42 -7.72 -2.02
C ALA A 100 15.79 -6.96 -3.21
N LEU A 101 15.50 -7.65 -4.32
CA LEU A 101 14.84 -7.05 -5.49
C LEU A 101 13.43 -6.57 -5.16
N GLU A 102 12.64 -7.37 -4.45
CA GLU A 102 11.30 -6.99 -3.99
C GLU A 102 11.35 -5.75 -3.09
N HIS A 103 12.33 -5.68 -2.19
CA HIS A 103 12.53 -4.53 -1.32
C HIS A 103 12.93 -3.26 -2.10
N GLU A 104 13.76 -3.39 -3.13
CA GLU A 104 14.14 -2.29 -4.03
C GLU A 104 12.92 -1.72 -4.76
N VAL A 105 12.02 -2.58 -5.25
CA VAL A 105 10.74 -2.17 -5.87
C VAL A 105 9.91 -1.35 -4.89
N LEU A 106 9.74 -1.82 -3.65
CA LEU A 106 9.02 -1.10 -2.61
C LEU A 106 9.67 0.26 -2.29
N ALA A 107 11.00 0.30 -2.20
CA ALA A 107 11.74 1.53 -1.94
C ALA A 107 11.57 2.56 -3.07
N LEU A 108 11.62 2.14 -4.33
CA LEU A 108 11.37 2.99 -5.48
C LEU A 108 9.95 3.58 -5.47
N LEU A 109 8.94 2.75 -5.23
CA LEU A 109 7.54 3.19 -5.15
C LEU A 109 7.33 4.19 -4.02
N ALA A 110 7.91 3.94 -2.84
CA ALA A 110 7.84 4.88 -1.71
C ALA A 110 8.47 6.23 -2.06
N ARG A 111 9.63 6.24 -2.72
CA ARG A 111 10.27 7.48 -3.21
C ARG A 111 9.38 8.23 -4.19
N GLY A 112 8.82 7.53 -5.17
CA GLY A 112 7.91 8.13 -6.16
C GLY A 112 6.68 8.76 -5.51
N LEU A 113 6.00 8.03 -4.61
CA LEU A 113 4.84 8.52 -3.88
C LEU A 113 5.16 9.73 -2.99
N ASN A 114 6.30 9.69 -2.30
CA ASN A 114 6.74 10.80 -1.45
C ASN A 114 7.02 12.07 -2.25
N ARG A 115 7.55 11.95 -3.47
CA ARG A 115 7.77 13.08 -4.38
C ARG A 115 6.44 13.73 -4.81
N GLU A 116 5.43 12.92 -5.11
CA GLU A 116 4.10 13.41 -5.51
C GLU A 116 3.33 14.06 -4.35
N GLY A 117 3.55 13.61 -3.10
CA GLY A 117 2.96 14.22 -1.91
C GLY A 117 1.44 14.01 -1.75
N ARG A 118 0.80 13.28 -2.66
CA ARG A 118 -0.65 13.00 -2.65
C ARG A 118 -0.98 11.86 -1.70
N PRO A 119 -2.20 11.81 -1.14
CA PRO A 119 -2.60 10.72 -0.23
C PRO A 119 -2.59 9.35 -0.91
N LEU A 120 -2.24 8.29 -0.16
CA LEU A 120 -2.35 6.90 -0.59
C LEU A 120 -3.51 6.19 0.13
N LEU A 121 -4.39 5.55 -0.63
CA LEU A 121 -5.40 4.62 -0.11
C LEU A 121 -5.03 3.21 -0.57
N LEU A 122 -4.51 2.41 0.36
CA LEU A 122 -4.01 1.06 0.11
C LEU A 122 -4.99 0.03 0.68
N ARG A 123 -5.32 -0.98 -0.12
CA ARG A 123 -5.96 -2.22 0.33
C ARG A 123 -5.01 -3.38 0.08
N ALA A 124 -4.78 -4.20 1.09
CA ALA A 124 -4.04 -5.45 0.96
C ALA A 124 -4.91 -6.64 1.40
N GLU A 125 -4.92 -7.68 0.59
CA GLU A 125 -5.43 -9.00 0.97
C GLU A 125 -4.45 -9.70 1.92
N ALA A 126 -4.69 -10.97 2.26
CA ALA A 126 -3.79 -11.70 3.16
C ALA A 126 -2.50 -12.11 2.42
N GLU A 127 -2.66 -12.60 1.20
CA GLU A 127 -1.61 -13.19 0.39
C GLU A 127 -1.42 -12.44 -0.93
N GLY A 128 -0.23 -12.59 -1.50
CA GLY A 128 0.11 -12.10 -2.83
C GLY A 128 1.35 -12.79 -3.36
N THR A 129 1.58 -12.63 -4.66
CA THR A 129 2.78 -13.05 -5.38
C THR A 129 3.31 -11.91 -6.21
N LEU A 130 4.58 -11.96 -6.54
CA LEU A 130 5.20 -11.03 -7.47
C LEU A 130 5.90 -11.82 -8.57
N GLU A 131 5.44 -11.66 -9.82
CA GLU A 131 5.89 -12.45 -10.96
C GLU A 131 5.75 -13.97 -10.71
N GLY A 132 4.66 -14.37 -10.05
CA GLY A 132 4.40 -15.76 -9.65
C GLY A 132 5.28 -16.30 -8.51
N LEU A 133 6.15 -15.47 -7.92
CA LEU A 133 6.99 -15.86 -6.77
C LEU A 133 6.35 -15.43 -5.44
N PRO A 134 6.58 -16.19 -4.35
CA PRO A 134 6.17 -15.77 -3.00
C PRO A 134 6.87 -14.49 -2.59
N LEU A 135 6.17 -13.64 -1.82
CA LEU A 135 6.75 -12.42 -1.26
C LEU A 135 7.81 -12.74 -0.22
N ARG A 136 8.95 -12.06 -0.29
CA ARG A 136 10.10 -12.27 0.60
C ARG A 136 10.61 -10.98 1.21
N GLY A 137 11.09 -11.10 2.45
CA GLY A 137 11.87 -10.05 3.10
C GLY A 137 13.32 -10.05 2.61
N PRO A 138 14.10 -9.00 2.92
CA PRO A 138 15.52 -8.91 2.53
C PRO A 138 16.40 -10.03 3.13
N ASP A 139 15.91 -10.72 4.17
CA ASP A 139 16.51 -11.93 4.75
C ASP A 139 16.19 -13.22 3.96
N GLY A 140 15.44 -13.11 2.87
CA GLY A 140 14.96 -14.23 2.05
C GLY A 140 13.79 -15.00 2.65
N ALA A 141 13.36 -14.67 3.87
CA ALA A 141 12.23 -15.31 4.52
C ALA A 141 10.94 -14.93 3.81
N GLN A 142 10.05 -15.90 3.60
CA GLN A 142 8.72 -15.66 3.03
C GLN A 142 7.88 -14.81 4.00
N ARG A 143 7.07 -13.89 3.45
CA ARG A 143 6.24 -12.96 4.21
C ARG A 143 4.80 -12.99 3.67
N GLY A 144 3.83 -12.87 4.58
CA GLY A 144 2.46 -12.47 4.20
C GLY A 144 2.44 -11.02 3.73
N LEU A 145 1.40 -10.63 3.00
CA LEU A 145 1.36 -9.34 2.31
C LEU A 145 1.44 -8.14 3.28
N ALA A 146 0.82 -8.24 4.46
CA ALA A 146 0.88 -7.18 5.48
C ALA A 146 2.30 -6.95 6.03
N ALA A 147 3.05 -8.03 6.28
CA ALA A 147 4.43 -7.95 6.75
C ALA A 147 5.39 -7.48 5.64
N TRP A 148 5.15 -7.92 4.40
CA TRP A 148 5.93 -7.50 3.23
C TRP A 148 5.78 -6.00 2.94
N LEU A 149 4.58 -5.44 3.12
CA LEU A 149 4.30 -4.01 2.89
C LEU A 149 4.78 -3.09 4.02
N GLU A 150 5.09 -3.61 5.19
CA GLU A 150 5.43 -2.77 6.34
C GLU A 150 6.63 -1.83 6.10
N PRO A 151 7.76 -2.28 5.51
CA PRO A 151 8.87 -1.39 5.19
C PRO A 151 8.48 -0.26 4.23
N PHE A 152 7.62 -0.56 3.24
CA PHE A 152 7.08 0.44 2.32
C PHE A 152 6.25 1.48 3.07
N LEU A 153 5.31 1.06 3.91
CA LEU A 153 4.46 1.96 4.69
C LEU A 153 5.27 2.85 5.64
N LYS A 154 6.31 2.30 6.29
CA LYS A 154 7.23 3.05 7.15
C LYS A 154 8.07 4.09 6.39
N ALA A 155 8.37 3.83 5.11
CA ALA A 155 9.13 4.74 4.27
C ALA A 155 8.29 5.91 3.72
N LEU A 156 6.95 5.85 3.82
CA LEU A 156 6.08 6.91 3.36
C LEU A 156 6.13 8.11 4.32
N THR A 157 6.24 9.31 3.75
CA THR A 157 6.11 10.60 4.43
C THR A 157 4.85 11.35 4.00
N ILE A 158 3.95 10.68 3.28
CA ILE A 158 2.67 11.18 2.79
C ILE A 158 1.52 10.71 3.68
N PRO A 159 0.34 11.35 3.59
CA PRO A 159 -0.86 10.82 4.23
C PRO A 159 -1.23 9.46 3.62
N TYR A 160 -1.60 8.49 4.46
CA TYR A 160 -2.13 7.22 3.96
C TYR A 160 -3.16 6.56 4.88
N VAL A 161 -4.03 5.76 4.26
CA VAL A 161 -4.81 4.74 4.96
C VAL A 161 -4.52 3.39 4.33
N ALA A 162 -3.95 2.47 5.12
CA ALA A 162 -3.64 1.11 4.73
C ALA A 162 -4.63 0.14 5.37
N ALA A 163 -5.53 -0.40 4.57
CA ALA A 163 -6.50 -1.41 4.99
C ALA A 163 -5.95 -2.81 4.74
N LEU A 164 -5.46 -3.44 5.79
CA LEU A 164 -4.78 -4.74 5.74
C LEU A 164 -5.72 -5.87 6.20
N SER A 165 -5.50 -7.06 5.66
CA SER A 165 -6.26 -8.26 6.09
C SER A 165 -5.69 -8.88 7.36
N GLU A 166 -4.41 -8.67 7.62
CA GLU A 166 -3.67 -9.15 8.78
C GLU A 166 -2.89 -8.00 9.44
N PRO A 167 -2.55 -8.11 10.73
CA PRO A 167 -1.77 -7.09 11.40
C PRO A 167 -0.32 -7.05 10.88
N PRO A 168 0.25 -5.86 10.63
CA PRO A 168 1.66 -5.73 10.35
C PRO A 168 2.48 -6.01 11.63
N PRO A 169 3.74 -6.47 11.50
CA PRO A 169 4.57 -6.85 12.65
C PRO A 169 4.77 -5.76 13.71
N THR A 170 4.94 -4.49 13.32
CA THR A 170 5.29 -3.42 14.27
C THR A 170 4.51 -2.11 14.11
N LEU A 171 3.86 -1.87 12.98
CA LEU A 171 3.05 -0.67 12.77
C LEU A 171 1.78 -0.70 13.64
N PRO A 172 1.43 0.42 14.31
CA PRO A 172 0.21 0.49 15.10
C PRO A 172 -1.04 0.49 14.21
N PHE A 173 -2.11 -0.17 14.67
CA PHE A 173 -3.39 -0.32 13.94
C PHE A 173 -4.62 -0.15 14.86
#